data_AF-A0A966DC14-F1
#
_entry.id   AF-A0A966DC14-F1
#
_cell.length_a   1.000
_cell.length_b   1.000
_cell.length_c   1.000
_cell.angle_alpha   90.00
_cell.angle_beta   90.00
_cell.angle_gamma   90.00
#
_symmetry.space_group_name_H-M   'P 1'
#
loop_
_entity.id
_entity.type
_entity.pdbx_description
1 polymer ?
#
loop_
_entity_poly.entity_id
_entity_poly.type
_entity_poly.pdbx_seq_one_letter_code
_entity_poly.pdbx_strand_id
1 'polypeptide(L)'
;MKTLRYFLIFWTLFIGIGALWGTTMMFIDPTGEMWGMEDLLYGMQVLPYSEIFFQDFIFSGIALFLVNGIFQLITAVLLFSKNKYASICGMFCGIILMLWICLQFYIWNPNPLSNAYFIFGLLEAINGFALYRIERKKTVQQTIENLQE
;
A
#
# COMPACT_ATOMS: atom_id res chain seq x y z
N MET A 1 0.80 21.77 -5.35
CA MET A 1 1.52 21.15 -4.21
C MET A 1 0.56 20.68 -3.12
N LYS A 2 -0.20 21.59 -2.49
CA LYS A 2 -1.13 21.23 -1.41
C LYS A 2 -2.13 20.16 -1.86
N THR A 3 -2.75 20.34 -3.03
CA THR A 3 -3.73 19.40 -3.60
C THR A 3 -3.18 17.99 -3.84
N LEU A 4 -2.02 17.83 -4.51
CA LEU A 4 -1.39 16.51 -4.70
C LEU A 4 -1.06 15.82 -3.37
N ARG A 5 -0.58 16.59 -2.39
CA ARG A 5 -0.27 16.05 -1.08
C ARG A 5 -1.52 15.59 -0.33
N TYR A 6 -2.62 16.34 -0.40
CA TYR A 6 -3.90 15.91 0.17
C TYR A 6 -4.45 14.67 -0.51
N PHE A 7 -4.33 14.55 -1.83
CA PHE A 7 -4.70 13.32 -2.53
C PHE A 7 -3.84 12.14 -2.11
N LEU A 8 -2.52 12.32 -1.97
CA LEU A 8 -1.63 11.25 -1.51
C LEU A 8 -1.93 10.84 -0.05
N ILE A 9 -2.27 11.80 0.82
CA ILE A 9 -2.75 11.53 2.18
C ILE A 9 -4.06 10.72 2.14
N PHE A 10 -4.99 11.09 1.26
CA PHE A 10 -6.23 10.36 1.09
C PHE A 10 -6.00 8.90 0.68
N TRP A 11 -5.14 8.66 -0.32
CA TRP A 11 -4.82 7.31 -0.77
C TRP A 11 -4.16 6.47 0.33
N THR A 12 -3.09 6.98 0.94
CA THR A 12 -2.35 6.30 2.01
C THR A 12 -3.26 5.95 3.20
N LEU A 13 -4.15 6.86 3.62
CA LEU A 13 -5.10 6.59 4.70
C LEU A 13 -6.19 5.60 4.29
N PHE A 14 -6.77 5.76 3.11
CA PHE A 14 -7.83 4.87 2.62
C PHE A 14 -7.33 3.43 2.53
N ILE A 15 -6.15 3.24 1.93
CA ILE A 15 -5.52 1.92 1.80
C ILE A 15 -5.09 1.39 3.16
N GLY A 16 -4.44 2.22 4.00
CA GLY A 16 -3.97 1.81 5.33
C GLY A 16 -5.12 1.36 6.24
N ILE A 17 -6.23 2.11 6.28
CA ILE A 17 -7.43 1.73 7.04
C ILE A 17 -8.06 0.46 6.45
N GLY A 18 -8.12 0.33 5.13
CA GLY A 18 -8.58 -0.90 4.47
C GLY A 18 -7.73 -2.11 4.84
N ALA A 19 -6.41 -1.96 4.93
CA ALA A 19 -5.50 -3.00 5.36
C ALA A 19 -5.71 -3.36 6.85
N LEU A 20 -5.91 -2.37 7.73
CA LEU A 20 -6.28 -2.63 9.13
C LEU A 20 -7.56 -3.47 9.22
N TRP A 21 -8.59 -3.11 8.45
CA TRP A 21 -9.85 -3.85 8.41
C TRP A 21 -9.65 -5.29 7.90
N GLY A 22 -8.93 -5.45 6.78
CA GLY A 22 -8.59 -6.76 6.23
C GLY A 22 -7.82 -7.63 7.23
N THR A 23 -6.84 -7.05 7.92
CA THR A 23 -6.12 -7.73 9.02
C THR A 23 -7.08 -8.14 10.12
N THR A 24 -7.94 -7.24 10.62
CA THR A 24 -8.88 -7.61 11.71
C THR A 24 -9.78 -8.77 11.33
N MET A 25 -10.25 -8.83 10.08
CA MET A 25 -11.06 -9.95 9.60
C MET A 25 -10.28 -11.26 9.58
N MET A 26 -9.03 -11.24 9.09
CA MET A 26 -8.14 -12.42 9.09
C MET A 26 -7.76 -12.92 10.49
N PHE A 27 -7.82 -12.06 11.51
CA PHE A 27 -7.58 -12.44 12.91
C PHE A 27 -8.84 -12.95 13.61
N ILE A 28 -10.02 -12.40 13.28
CA ILE A 28 -11.31 -12.86 13.82
C ILE A 28 -11.67 -14.23 13.26
N ASP A 29 -11.40 -14.44 11.98
CA ASP A 29 -11.61 -15.73 11.30
C ASP A 29 -10.34 -16.15 10.54
N PRO A 30 -9.42 -16.84 11.23
CA PRO A 30 -8.20 -17.37 10.62
C PRO A 30 -8.45 -18.43 9.55
N THR A 31 -9.61 -19.09 9.58
CA THR A 31 -9.98 -20.17 8.64
C THR A 31 -10.64 -19.63 7.38
N GLY A 32 -11.31 -18.47 7.48
CA GLY A 32 -12.05 -17.86 6.39
C GLY A 32 -13.43 -18.45 6.15
N GLU A 33 -13.89 -19.42 6.94
CA GLU A 33 -15.19 -20.10 6.76
C GLU A 33 -16.37 -19.13 6.88
N MET A 34 -16.35 -18.20 7.84
CA MET A 34 -17.45 -17.26 8.08
C MET A 34 -17.68 -16.31 6.90
N TRP A 35 -16.64 -16.09 6.09
CA TRP A 35 -16.67 -15.15 4.97
C TRP A 35 -16.62 -15.84 3.61
N GLY A 36 -16.73 -17.17 3.57
CA GLY A 36 -16.63 -17.96 2.34
C GLY A 36 -15.25 -17.82 1.68
N MET A 37 -14.22 -17.58 2.48
CA MET A 37 -12.83 -17.37 2.08
C MET A 37 -11.98 -18.64 2.21
N GLU A 38 -12.57 -19.81 2.46
CA GLU A 38 -11.84 -21.09 2.52
C GLU A 38 -11.09 -21.40 1.21
N ASP A 39 -11.74 -21.14 0.08
CA ASP A 39 -11.12 -21.22 -1.25
C ASP A 39 -9.91 -20.28 -1.35
N LEU A 40 -9.90 -19.21 -0.54
CA LEU A 40 -8.77 -18.31 -0.50
C LEU A 40 -7.54 -18.90 0.22
N LEU A 41 -7.76 -19.80 1.17
CA LEU A 41 -6.66 -20.47 1.85
C LEU A 41 -6.06 -21.57 0.95
N TYR A 42 -6.93 -22.27 0.21
CA TYR A 42 -6.51 -23.30 -0.75
C TYR A 42 -5.66 -22.72 -1.88
N GLY A 43 -6.03 -21.56 -2.43
CA GLY A 43 -5.24 -20.89 -3.48
C GLY A 43 -3.82 -20.51 -3.01
N MET A 44 -3.65 -20.10 -1.75
CA MET A 44 -2.33 -19.75 -1.21
C MET A 44 -1.38 -20.96 -1.13
N GLN A 45 -1.89 -22.19 -1.23
CA GLN A 45 -1.07 -23.40 -1.24
C GLN A 45 -0.16 -23.52 -2.48
N VAL A 46 -0.47 -22.77 -3.56
CA VAL A 46 0.37 -22.70 -4.77
C VAL A 46 1.70 -21.96 -4.52
N LEU A 47 1.80 -21.17 -3.44
CA LEU A 47 3.03 -20.46 -3.10
C LEU A 47 4.08 -21.39 -2.48
N PRO A 48 5.38 -21.16 -2.73
CA PRO A 48 6.44 -21.89 -2.05
C PRO A 48 6.39 -21.65 -0.54
N TYR A 49 6.63 -22.68 0.27
CA TYR A 49 6.55 -22.66 1.74
C TYR A 49 5.14 -22.47 2.32
N SER A 50 4.08 -22.69 1.52
CA SER A 50 2.69 -22.64 1.98
C SER A 50 2.37 -23.64 3.10
N GLU A 51 3.01 -24.80 3.09
CA GLU A 51 2.92 -25.81 4.15
C GLU A 51 3.35 -25.29 5.53
N ILE A 52 4.16 -24.23 5.58
CA ILE A 52 4.68 -23.64 6.83
C ILE A 52 3.97 -22.32 7.17
N PHE A 53 3.75 -21.45 6.18
CA PHE A 53 3.29 -20.08 6.42
C PHE A 53 1.82 -19.81 6.05
N PHE A 54 1.24 -20.57 5.12
CA PHE A 54 -0.09 -20.30 4.58
C PHE A 54 -1.10 -21.37 5.00
N GLN A 55 -0.98 -21.89 6.24
CA GLN A 55 -1.94 -22.83 6.81
C GLN A 55 -3.22 -22.15 7.30
N ASP A 56 -3.12 -20.90 7.77
CA ASP A 56 -4.23 -20.06 8.21
C ASP A 56 -4.01 -18.61 7.75
N PHE A 57 -5.05 -17.77 7.77
CA PHE A 57 -4.95 -16.35 7.42
C PHE A 57 -4.16 -15.50 8.43
N ILE A 58 -3.72 -16.03 9.58
CA ILE A 58 -2.98 -15.24 10.59
C ILE A 58 -1.69 -14.67 10.01
N PHE A 59 -0.89 -15.49 9.31
CA PHE A 59 0.37 -15.02 8.72
C PHE A 59 0.11 -13.96 7.64
N SER A 60 -0.86 -14.22 6.76
CA SER A 60 -1.29 -13.26 5.74
C SER A 60 -1.81 -11.96 6.35
N GLY A 61 -2.52 -12.03 7.46
CA GLY A 61 -3.03 -10.88 8.21
C GLY A 61 -1.92 -10.04 8.84
N ILE A 62 -0.89 -10.69 9.42
CA ILE A 62 0.31 -10.02 9.92
C ILE A 62 1.07 -9.35 8.77
N ALA A 63 1.27 -10.06 7.66
CA ALA A 63 1.95 -9.52 6.49
C ALA A 63 1.19 -8.30 5.92
N LEU A 64 -0.14 -8.39 5.79
CA LEU A 64 -0.99 -7.29 5.34
C LEU A 64 -0.89 -6.09 6.29
N PHE A 65 -0.94 -6.34 7.60
CA PHE A 65 -0.84 -5.31 8.63
C PHE A 65 0.48 -4.57 8.57
N LEU A 66 1.59 -5.30 8.48
CA LEU A 66 2.92 -4.70 8.45
C LEU A 66 3.13 -3.94 7.14
N VAL A 67 2.94 -4.62 6.01
CA VAL A 67 3.33 -4.14 4.67
C VAL A 67 2.38 -3.07 4.14
N ASN A 68 1.06 -3.24 4.32
CA ASN A 68 0.05 -2.32 3.77
C ASN A 68 -0.68 -1.51 4.84
N GLY A 69 -0.68 -1.93 6.10
CA GLY A 69 -1.25 -1.14 7.20
C GLY A 69 -0.25 -0.11 7.73
N ILE A 70 0.77 -0.57 8.45
CA ILE A 70 1.73 0.28 9.15
C ILE A 70 2.48 1.20 8.19
N PHE A 71 3.06 0.66 7.11
CA PHE A 71 3.84 1.49 6.17
C PHE A 71 3.01 2.60 5.53
N GLN A 72 1.73 2.34 5.23
CA GLN A 72 0.81 3.35 4.72
C GLN A 72 0.48 4.42 5.76
N LEU A 73 0.21 4.02 7.01
CA LEU A 73 -0.08 4.96 8.11
C LEU A 73 1.14 5.83 8.46
N ILE A 74 2.33 5.24 8.51
CA ILE A 74 3.59 5.98 8.70
C ILE A 74 3.75 7.00 7.57
N THR A 75 3.53 6.60 6.32
CA THR A 75 3.61 7.52 5.18
C THR A 75 2.60 8.66 5.28
N ALA A 76 1.36 8.37 5.70
CA ALA A 76 0.36 9.41 5.96
C ALA A 76 0.83 10.42 7.02
N VAL A 77 1.40 9.95 8.14
CA VAL A 77 1.97 10.81 9.19
C VAL A 77 3.14 11.66 8.66
N LEU A 78 4.02 11.08 7.83
CA LEU A 78 5.11 11.82 7.18
C LEU A 78 4.59 12.91 6.23
N LEU A 79 3.50 12.64 5.50
CA LEU A 79 2.86 13.61 4.62
C LEU A 79 2.24 14.78 5.40
N PHE A 80 1.60 14.51 6.55
CA PHE A 80 1.10 15.55 7.46
C PHE A 80 2.24 16.38 8.05
N SER A 81 3.34 15.73 8.42
CA SER A 81 4.55 16.37 8.96
C SER A 81 5.35 17.14 7.91
N LYS A 82 4.88 17.15 6.65
CA LYS A 82 5.49 17.81 5.50
C LYS A 82 6.93 17.37 5.21
N ASN A 83 7.29 16.15 5.57
CA ASN A 83 8.65 15.64 5.39
C ASN A 83 9.02 15.49 3.90
N LYS A 84 10.28 15.77 3.55
CA LYS A 84 10.83 15.61 2.19
C LYS A 84 10.83 14.16 1.68
N TYR A 85 10.83 13.17 2.59
CA TYR A 85 10.79 11.76 2.22
C TYR A 85 9.38 11.23 1.99
N ALA A 86 8.35 11.97 2.42
CA ALA A 86 6.97 11.51 2.39
C ALA A 86 6.49 11.15 0.98
N SER A 87 6.89 11.94 -0.03
CA SER A 87 6.54 11.71 -1.44
C SER A 87 7.16 10.44 -2.01
N ILE A 88 8.39 10.12 -1.61
CA ILE A 88 9.08 8.88 -2.02
C ILE A 88 8.44 7.68 -1.32
N CYS A 89 8.17 7.78 -0.01
CA CYS A 89 7.51 6.72 0.74
C CYS A 89 6.11 6.40 0.16
N GLY A 90 5.31 7.41 -0.18
CA GLY A 90 4.00 7.19 -0.82
C GLY A 90 4.09 6.52 -2.19
N MET A 91 5.11 6.88 -2.98
CA MET A 91 5.36 6.19 -4.25
C MET A 91 5.69 4.70 -4.04
N PHE A 92 6.57 4.39 -3.07
CA PHE A 92 6.90 3.00 -2.75
C PHE A 92 5.71 2.24 -2.17
N CYS A 93 4.89 2.86 -1.32
CA CYS A 93 3.68 2.23 -0.78
C CYS A 93 2.71 1.82 -1.89
N GLY A 94 2.48 2.70 -2.88
CA GLY A 94 1.64 2.37 -4.04
C GLY A 94 2.20 1.21 -4.85
N ILE A 95 3.51 1.16 -5.08
CA ILE A 95 4.17 0.04 -5.79
C ILE A 95 4.06 -1.27 -4.98
N ILE A 96 4.30 -1.21 -3.68
CA ILE A 96 4.17 -2.37 -2.78
C ILE A 96 2.74 -2.91 -2.80
N LEU A 97 1.73 -2.03 -2.76
CA LEU A 97 0.34 -2.43 -2.89
C LEU A 97 0.07 -3.10 -4.24
N MET A 98 0.57 -2.51 -5.35
CA MET A 98 0.43 -3.13 -6.67
C MET A 98 1.06 -4.53 -6.71
N LEU A 99 2.25 -4.72 -6.14
CA LEU A 99 2.91 -6.03 -6.03
C LEU A 99 2.08 -7.02 -5.20
N TRP A 100 1.51 -6.57 -4.09
CA TRP A 100 0.60 -7.37 -3.26
C TRP A 100 -0.60 -7.85 -4.07
N ILE A 101 -1.21 -6.98 -4.87
CA ILE A 101 -2.35 -7.33 -5.72
C ILE A 101 -1.93 -8.23 -6.89
N CYS A 102 -0.73 -8.04 -7.46
CA CYS A 102 -0.20 -8.97 -8.47
C CYS A 102 -0.09 -10.41 -7.93
N LEU A 103 0.32 -10.57 -6.67
CA LEU A 103 0.31 -11.89 -6.02
C LEU A 103 -1.13 -12.43 -5.87
N GLN A 104 -2.10 -11.58 -5.54
CA GLN A 104 -3.51 -12.01 -5.53
C GLN A 104 -4.01 -12.46 -6.91
N PHE A 105 -3.59 -11.80 -7.99
CA PHE A 105 -3.93 -12.22 -9.36
C PHE A 105 -3.24 -13.51 -9.81
N TYR A 106 -2.08 -13.82 -9.22
CA TYR A 106 -1.43 -15.10 -9.46
C TYR A 106 -2.18 -16.26 -8.77
N ILE A 107 -2.72 -15.99 -7.57
CA ILE A 107 -3.43 -16.98 -6.77
C ILE A 107 -4.89 -17.15 -7.23
N TRP A 108 -5.57 -16.06 -7.62
CA TRP A 108 -6.97 -16.05 -8.09
C TRP A 108 -7.17 -15.32 -9.42
N ASN A 109 -8.28 -15.64 -10.08
CA ASN A 109 -8.81 -14.87 -11.19
C ASN A 109 -9.15 -13.43 -10.74
N PRO A 110 -8.86 -12.38 -11.52
CA PRO A 110 -9.13 -10.98 -11.17
C PRO A 110 -10.53 -10.72 -10.62
N ASN A 111 -10.58 -10.29 -9.35
CA ASN A 111 -11.78 -9.86 -8.64
C ASN A 111 -11.96 -8.33 -8.79
N PRO A 112 -13.20 -7.81 -8.93
CA PRO A 112 -13.48 -6.37 -8.90
C PRO A 112 -12.79 -5.59 -7.77
N LEU A 113 -12.70 -6.17 -6.56
CA LEU A 113 -12.05 -5.53 -5.42
C LEU A 113 -10.54 -5.38 -5.64
N SER A 114 -9.86 -6.47 -5.99
CA SER A 114 -8.42 -6.47 -6.27
C SER A 114 -8.09 -5.53 -7.45
N ASN A 115 -8.91 -5.52 -8.50
CA ASN A 115 -8.77 -4.58 -9.62
C ASN A 115 -8.84 -3.12 -9.17
N ALA A 116 -9.78 -2.78 -8.28
CA ALA A 116 -9.88 -1.42 -7.74
C ALA A 116 -8.65 -1.03 -6.91
N TYR A 117 -8.18 -1.92 -6.01
CA TYR A 117 -6.98 -1.65 -5.20
C TYR A 117 -5.69 -1.58 -6.04
N PHE A 118 -5.60 -2.31 -7.16
CA PHE A 118 -4.50 -2.17 -8.11
C PHE A 118 -4.49 -0.76 -8.72
N ILE A 119 -5.66 -0.26 -9.14
CA ILE A 119 -5.79 1.10 -9.68
C ILE A 119 -5.48 2.13 -8.60
N PHE A 120 -5.93 1.93 -7.36
CA PHE A 120 -5.59 2.83 -6.25
C PHE A 120 -4.08 2.88 -5.99
N GLY A 121 -3.40 1.73 -5.98
CA GLY A 121 -1.94 1.67 -5.85
C GLY A 121 -1.21 2.37 -7.01
N LEU A 122 -1.72 2.24 -8.23
CA LEU A 122 -1.18 2.95 -9.39
C LEU A 122 -1.37 4.46 -9.26
N LEU A 123 -2.57 4.92 -8.89
CA LEU A 123 -2.87 6.34 -8.68
C LEU A 123 -2.04 6.92 -7.54
N GLU A 124 -1.85 6.17 -6.46
CA GLU A 124 -0.97 6.52 -5.34
C GLU A 124 0.48 6.68 -5.80
N ALA A 125 1.01 5.70 -6.55
CA ALA A 125 2.37 5.73 -7.07
C ALA A 125 2.61 6.93 -8.00
N ILE A 126 1.66 7.19 -8.92
CA ILE A 126 1.72 8.34 -9.83
C ILE A 126 1.67 9.66 -9.04
N ASN A 127 0.78 9.79 -8.06
CA ASN A 127 0.72 10.99 -7.21
C ASN A 127 2.02 11.20 -6.42
N GLY A 128 2.58 10.14 -5.83
CA GLY A 128 3.86 10.18 -5.13
C GLY A 128 5.00 10.65 -6.02
N PHE A 129 5.10 10.09 -7.22
CA PHE A 129 6.11 10.48 -8.21
C PHE A 129 5.94 11.93 -8.68
N ALA A 130 4.71 12.36 -8.97
CA ALA A 130 4.42 13.72 -9.39
C ALA A 130 4.76 14.74 -8.29
N LEU A 131 4.41 14.44 -7.03
CA LEU A 131 4.76 15.28 -5.89
C LEU A 131 6.28 15.36 -5.71
N TYR A 132 6.98 14.23 -5.81
CA TYR A 132 8.43 14.16 -5.72
C TYR A 132 9.13 15.02 -6.79
N ARG A 133 8.69 14.95 -8.05
CA ARG A 133 9.24 15.76 -9.15
C ARG A 133 9.10 17.25 -8.90
N ILE A 134 7.98 17.69 -8.33
CA ILE A 134 7.74 19.10 -8.01
C ILE A 134 8.63 19.55 -6.85
N GLU A 135 8.75 18.74 -5.81
CA GLU A 135 9.62 19.04 -4.66
C GLU A 135 11.09 19.14 -5.08
N ARG A 136 11.58 18.20 -5.90
CA ARG A 136 12.95 18.20 -6.40
C ARG A 136 13.25 19.46 -7.23
N LYS A 137 12.34 19.87 -8.12
CA LYS A 137 12.51 21.10 -8.93
C LYS A 137 12.66 22.34 -8.06
N LYS A 138 11.88 22.44 -6.97
CA LYS A 138 11.97 23.57 -6.04
C LYS A 138 13.29 23.61 -5.29
N THR A 139 13.75 22.46 -4.79
CA THR A 139 15.04 22.37 -4.11
C THR A 139 16.17 22.85 -5.02
N VAL A 140 16.18 22.40 -6.29
CA VAL A 140 17.22 22.82 -7.26
C VAL A 140 17.15 24.32 -7.55
N GLN A 141 15.96 24.88 -7.77
CA GLN A 141 15.78 26.31 -8.01
C GLN A 141 16.32 27.15 -6.84
N GLN A 142 15.98 26.75 -5.61
CA GLN A 142 16.41 27.45 -4.40
C GLN A 142 17.92 27.33 -4.17
N THR A 143 18.54 26.20 -4.53
CA THR A 143 20.00 26.07 -4.52
C THR A 143 20.67 27.00 -5.54
N ILE A 144 20.09 27.17 -6.73
CA ILE A 144 20.64 28.08 -7.75
C ILE A 144 20.55 29.53 -7.28
N GLU A 145 19.41 29.95 -6.73
CA GLU A 145 19.21 31.31 -6.19
C GLU A 145 20.23 31.62 -5.08
N ASN A 146 20.44 30.70 -4.13
CA ASN A 146 21.43 30.85 -3.06
C ASN A 146 22.89 30.88 -3.56
N LEU A 147 23.19 30.44 -4.78
CA LEU A 147 24.53 30.51 -5.38
C LEU A 147 24.75 31.81 -6.18
N GLN A 148 23.69 32.57 -6.44
CA GLN A 148 23.72 33.83 -7.18
C GLN A 148 23.74 35.07 -6.27
N GLU A 149 23.48 34.89 -4.98
CA GLU A 149 23.69 35.89 -3.91
C GLU A 149 25.11 35.82 -3.34
#